data_AF-A2EW52-F1
#
_entry.id   AF-A2EW52-F1
#
_cell.length_a   1.000
_cell.length_b   1.000
_cell.length_c   1.000
_cell.angle_alpha   90.00
_cell.angle_beta   90.00
_cell.angle_gamma   90.00
#
_symmetry.space_group_name_H-M   'P 1'
#
loop_
_entity.id
_entity.type
_entity.pdbx_description
1 polymer ?
#
loop_
_entity_poly.entity_id
_entity_poly.type
_entity_poly.pdbx_seq_one_letter_code
_entity_poly.pdbx_strand_id
1 'polypeptide(L)'
;MSKGLDYSTFIEKLNDLDDDGDCRLSEKQFNSLLQEIPICKKEDFEKIAFNGLKDRKTNTIDFNHIRVLYEAAYTNFKCKAMLLILFRGTARNRDRKVNLQQYQSIAKIIQNEYNEDITKSNFENLDENKTGKVTYPQVALSLFGIHVSQKENPFKEIIEVRSPHTGCCLLL
;
A
#
# COMPACT_ATOMS: atom_id res chain seq x y z
N MET A 1 15.20 16.58 -13.36
CA MET A 1 15.44 16.86 -11.93
C MET A 1 14.32 16.20 -11.16
N SER A 2 14.56 15.09 -10.45
CA SER A 2 13.56 14.60 -9.51
C SER A 2 13.51 15.59 -8.34
N LYS A 3 12.37 16.24 -8.12
CA LYS A 3 12.14 16.90 -6.83
C LYS A 3 12.28 15.80 -5.77
N GLY A 4 13.18 16.00 -4.81
CA GLY A 4 13.31 15.09 -3.67
C GLY A 4 12.02 15.06 -2.86
N LEU A 5 11.96 14.15 -1.88
CA LEU A 5 10.87 14.08 -0.91
C LEU A 5 10.80 15.41 -0.13
N ASP A 6 9.62 16.03 -0.09
CA ASP A 6 9.38 17.24 0.69
C ASP A 6 8.87 16.86 2.08
N TYR A 7 9.80 16.42 2.93
CA TYR A 7 9.45 16.01 4.29
C TYR A 7 8.96 17.16 5.15
N SER A 8 9.40 18.39 4.90
CA SER A 8 8.98 19.55 5.70
C SER A 8 7.48 19.76 5.57
N THR A 9 6.97 19.92 4.34
CA THR A 9 5.53 20.05 4.12
C THR A 9 4.78 18.78 4.53
N PHE A 10 5.34 17.60 4.28
CA PHE A 10 4.69 16.34 4.70
C PHE A 10 4.50 16.25 6.22
N ILE A 11 5.51 16.61 7.02
CA ILE A 11 5.44 16.58 8.49
C ILE A 11 4.49 17.65 9.02
N GLU A 12 4.56 18.88 8.48
CA GLU A 12 3.62 19.96 8.85
C GLU A 12 2.17 19.51 8.66
N LYS A 13 1.85 18.86 7.54
CA LYS A 13 0.49 18.35 7.28
C LYS A 13 0.08 17.20 8.18
N LEU A 14 1.00 16.33 8.57
CA LEU A 14 0.70 15.30 9.55
C LEU A 14 0.33 15.93 10.90
N ASN A 15 1.13 16.90 11.36
CA ASN A 15 0.91 17.58 12.64
C ASN A 15 -0.36 18.45 12.62
N ASP A 16 -0.67 19.12 11.51
CA ASP A 16 -1.91 19.92 11.37
C ASP A 16 -3.17 19.05 11.48
N LEU A 17 -3.09 17.78 11.07
CA LEU A 17 -4.22 16.85 11.06
C LEU A 17 -4.37 16.05 12.36
N ASP A 18 -3.29 15.88 13.13
CA ASP A 18 -3.25 15.17 14.40
C ASP A 18 -3.60 16.10 15.57
N ASP A 19 -4.91 16.24 15.82
CA ASP A 19 -5.47 17.19 16.78
C ASP A 19 -5.35 16.74 18.23
N ASP A 20 -5.14 15.45 18.49
CA ASP A 20 -4.93 14.89 19.83
C ASP A 20 -3.46 14.59 20.15
N GLY A 21 -2.57 14.68 19.16
CA GLY A 21 -1.13 14.53 19.31
C GLY A 21 -0.71 13.08 19.58
N ASP A 22 -1.54 12.10 19.20
CA ASP A 22 -1.25 10.68 19.42
C ASP A 22 -0.34 10.06 18.33
N CYS A 23 0.06 10.87 17.34
CA CYS A 23 0.87 10.51 16.17
C CYS A 23 0.18 9.48 15.25
N ARG A 24 -1.16 9.52 15.18
CA ARG A 24 -1.95 8.62 14.34
C ARG A 24 -3.06 9.37 13.64
N LEU A 25 -3.41 8.87 12.45
CA LEU A 25 -4.54 9.41 11.69
C LEU A 25 -5.70 8.41 11.63
N SER A 26 -6.89 8.89 11.94
CA SER A 26 -8.16 8.25 11.57
C SER A 26 -8.35 8.20 10.06
N GLU A 27 -9.35 7.44 9.58
CA GLU A 27 -9.68 7.36 8.15
C GLU A 27 -9.98 8.74 7.54
N LYS A 28 -10.69 9.60 8.28
CA LYS A 28 -11.03 10.94 7.82
C LYS A 28 -9.80 11.84 7.69
N GLN A 29 -8.90 11.81 8.68
CA GLN A 29 -7.64 12.57 8.64
C GLN A 29 -6.73 12.06 7.52
N PHE A 30 -6.60 10.73 7.37
CA PHE A 30 -5.81 10.12 6.31
C PHE A 30 -6.31 10.50 4.90
N ASN A 31 -7.63 10.49 4.68
CA ASN A 31 -8.18 10.92 3.38
C ASN A 31 -7.93 12.41 3.13
N SER A 32 -8.02 13.25 4.16
CA SER A 32 -7.69 14.68 4.06
C SER A 32 -6.22 14.89 3.67
N LEU A 33 -5.31 14.15 4.30
CA LEU A 33 -3.89 14.16 3.95
C LEU A 33 -3.65 13.80 2.47
N LEU A 34 -4.31 12.77 1.94
CA LEU A 34 -4.12 12.34 0.55
C LEU A 34 -4.69 13.33 -0.48
N GLN A 35 -5.61 14.21 -0.09
CA GLN A 35 -6.09 15.31 -0.94
C GLN A 35 -5.04 16.42 -1.05
N GLU A 36 -4.34 16.72 0.05
CA GLU A 36 -3.30 17.76 0.11
C GLU A 36 -1.95 17.28 -0.45
N ILE A 37 -1.62 16.01 -0.20
CA ILE A 37 -0.39 15.35 -0.64
C ILE A 37 -0.78 14.16 -1.53
N PRO A 38 -1.08 14.41 -2.83
CA PRO A 38 -1.60 13.38 -3.71
C PRO A 38 -0.53 12.34 -4.04
N ILE A 39 -0.53 11.24 -3.29
CA ILE A 39 0.32 10.07 -3.47
C ILE A 39 -0.12 9.27 -4.71
N CYS A 40 -1.42 9.00 -4.83
CA CYS A 40 -2.01 8.28 -5.95
C CYS A 40 -3.48 8.70 -6.10
N LYS A 41 -3.91 8.98 -7.34
CA LYS A 41 -5.27 9.44 -7.66
C LYS A 41 -6.16 8.33 -8.23
N LYS A 42 -5.70 7.08 -8.22
CA LYS A 42 -6.48 5.94 -8.72
C LYS A 42 -7.66 5.69 -7.79
N GLU A 43 -8.80 5.33 -8.37
CA GLU A 43 -10.00 4.95 -7.63
C GLU A 43 -9.70 3.87 -6.59
N ASP A 44 -10.38 3.94 -5.44
CA ASP A 44 -10.22 3.04 -4.30
C ASP A 44 -8.84 3.02 -3.61
N PHE A 45 -7.86 3.78 -4.10
CA PHE A 45 -6.51 3.78 -3.52
C PHE A 45 -6.53 4.17 -2.03
N GLU A 46 -7.19 5.27 -1.67
CA GLU A 46 -7.24 5.78 -0.30
C GLU A 46 -7.78 4.71 0.66
N LYS A 47 -8.92 4.10 0.30
CA LYS A 47 -9.56 3.04 1.09
C LYS A 47 -8.69 1.79 1.19
N ILE A 48 -8.05 1.37 0.11
CA ILE A 48 -7.18 0.19 0.12
C ILE A 48 -5.92 0.46 0.95
N ALA A 49 -5.26 1.60 0.74
CA ALA A 49 -4.08 2.00 1.50
C ALA A 49 -4.39 2.10 2.99
N PHE A 50 -5.53 2.73 3.35
CA PHE A 50 -5.96 2.84 4.73
C PHE A 50 -6.13 1.47 5.39
N ASN A 51 -6.86 0.56 4.74
CA ASN A 51 -7.05 -0.80 5.25
C ASN A 51 -5.75 -1.62 5.30
N GLY A 52 -4.78 -1.31 4.45
CA GLY A 52 -3.48 -1.97 4.42
C GLY A 52 -2.54 -1.55 5.56
N LEU A 53 -2.68 -0.30 6.03
CA LEU A 53 -1.79 0.33 7.00
C LEU A 53 -2.36 0.40 8.42
N LYS A 54 -3.69 0.41 8.56
CA LYS A 54 -4.33 0.65 9.86
C LYS A 54 -4.02 -0.43 10.90
N ASP A 55 -3.82 0.01 12.13
CA ASP A 55 -3.88 -0.88 13.28
C ASP A 55 -5.34 -1.30 13.51
N ARG A 56 -5.56 -2.59 13.73
CA ARG A 56 -6.92 -3.13 13.82
C ARG A 56 -7.60 -2.88 15.16
N LYS A 57 -6.84 -2.63 16.21
CA LYS A 57 -7.39 -2.38 17.55
C LYS A 57 -7.88 -0.95 17.67
N THR A 58 -7.14 -0.03 17.06
CA THR A 58 -7.39 1.42 17.16
C THR A 58 -8.09 1.97 15.93
N ASN A 59 -8.04 1.28 14.79
CA ASN A 59 -8.59 1.72 13.51
C ASN A 59 -8.00 3.06 13.05
N THR A 60 -6.73 3.30 13.37
CA THR A 60 -5.93 4.46 12.94
C THR A 60 -4.62 4.00 12.30
N ILE A 61 -3.89 4.92 11.67
CA ILE A 61 -2.58 4.67 11.06
C ILE A 61 -1.51 5.50 11.75
N ASP A 62 -0.45 4.85 12.21
CA ASP A 62 0.74 5.49 12.76
C ASP A 62 1.48 6.33 11.71
N PHE A 63 2.01 7.49 12.09
CA PHE A 63 2.76 8.38 11.21
C PHE A 63 3.90 7.68 10.46
N ASN A 64 4.59 6.72 11.09
CA ASN A 64 5.66 5.98 10.44
C ASN A 64 5.14 5.13 9.27
N HIS A 65 3.95 4.55 9.39
CA HIS A 65 3.31 3.83 8.29
C HIS A 65 2.91 4.77 7.14
N ILE A 66 2.48 5.99 7.45
CA ILE A 66 2.14 7.02 6.44
C ILE A 66 3.41 7.51 5.74
N ARG A 67 4.50 7.73 6.49
CA ARG A 67 5.82 8.05 5.94
C ARG A 67 6.30 6.97 4.96
N VAL A 68 6.16 5.70 5.34
CA VAL A 68 6.51 4.56 4.47
C VAL A 68 5.68 4.54 3.19
N LEU A 69 4.38 4.86 3.25
CA LEU A 69 3.54 5.02 2.06
C LEU A 69 4.04 6.14 1.14
N TYR A 70 4.33 7.31 1.73
CA TYR A 70 4.84 8.48 1.01
C TYR A 70 6.16 8.15 0.31
N GLU A 71 7.13 7.57 1.02
CA GLU A 71 8.41 7.17 0.44
C GLU A 71 8.28 6.11 -0.66
N ALA A 72 7.43 5.11 -0.43
CA ALA A 72 7.17 4.05 -1.40
C ALA A 72 6.64 4.63 -2.72
N ALA A 73 5.75 5.61 -2.65
CA ALA A 73 5.15 6.20 -3.83
C ALA A 73 6.10 7.09 -4.65
N TYR A 74 6.96 7.83 -3.98
CA TYR A 74 7.90 8.75 -4.63
C TYR A 74 9.17 8.07 -5.15
N THR A 75 9.61 6.99 -4.52
CA THR A 75 10.85 6.29 -4.91
C THR A 75 10.60 5.30 -6.04
N ASN A 76 9.69 4.34 -5.81
CA ASN A 76 9.27 3.36 -6.80
C ASN A 76 7.93 2.77 -6.34
N PHE A 77 6.85 3.15 -7.03
CA PHE A 77 5.50 2.69 -6.69
C PHE A 77 5.37 1.16 -6.72
N LYS A 78 6.15 0.47 -7.57
CA LYS A 78 6.21 -1.00 -7.61
C LYS A 78 7.31 -1.54 -6.68
N CYS A 79 7.21 -1.25 -5.39
CA CYS A 79 8.12 -1.75 -4.36
C CYS A 79 7.44 -2.71 -3.37
N LYS A 80 8.24 -3.39 -2.53
CA LYS A 80 7.75 -4.34 -1.52
C LYS A 80 6.79 -3.68 -0.52
N ALA A 81 7.05 -2.43 -0.11
CA ALA A 81 6.17 -1.71 0.79
C ALA A 81 4.77 -1.51 0.18
N MET A 82 4.69 -0.99 -1.06
CA MET A 82 3.41 -0.80 -1.75
C MET A 82 2.69 -2.13 -1.99
N LEU A 83 3.43 -3.20 -2.34
CA LEU A 83 2.89 -4.56 -2.43
C LEU A 83 2.22 -4.99 -1.13
N LEU A 84 2.90 -4.84 0.01
CA LEU A 84 2.34 -5.19 1.32
C LEU A 84 1.08 -4.37 1.62
N ILE A 85 1.11 -3.06 1.37
CA ILE A 85 -0.01 -2.15 1.62
C ILE A 85 -1.24 -2.56 0.81
N LEU A 86 -1.12 -2.66 -0.51
CA LEU A 86 -2.24 -2.96 -1.39
C LEU A 86 -2.77 -4.39 -1.19
N PHE A 87 -1.88 -5.35 -0.95
CA PHE A 87 -2.28 -6.73 -0.67
C PHE A 87 -3.06 -6.80 0.65
N ARG A 88 -2.55 -6.20 1.74
CA ARG A 88 -3.22 -6.20 3.04
C ARG A 88 -4.58 -5.50 2.98
N GLY A 89 -4.65 -4.39 2.25
CA GLY A 89 -5.84 -3.57 2.11
C GLY A 89 -6.98 -4.24 1.35
N THR A 90 -6.64 -5.09 0.37
CA THR A 90 -7.63 -5.82 -0.45
C THR A 90 -7.99 -7.19 0.11
N ALA A 91 -7.03 -7.92 0.69
CA ALA A 91 -7.18 -9.31 1.15
C ALA A 91 -7.96 -9.44 2.49
N ARG A 92 -9.29 -9.31 2.41
CA ARG A 92 -10.23 -9.31 3.55
C ARG A 92 -10.04 -10.50 4.52
N ASN A 93 -9.79 -11.70 3.98
CA ASN A 93 -9.77 -12.95 4.77
C ASN A 93 -8.40 -13.27 5.40
N ARG A 94 -7.36 -12.50 5.07
CA ARG A 94 -5.97 -12.74 5.52
C ARG A 94 -5.42 -14.16 5.30
N ASP A 95 -5.97 -14.90 4.35
CA ASP A 95 -5.54 -16.26 4.02
C ASP A 95 -4.30 -16.30 3.11
N ARG A 96 -3.63 -15.15 2.93
CA ARG A 96 -2.49 -14.92 2.03
C ARG A 96 -2.84 -15.17 0.56
N LYS A 97 -4.13 -15.10 0.23
CA LYS A 97 -4.66 -15.24 -1.12
C LYS A 97 -5.60 -14.08 -1.44
N VAL A 98 -5.80 -13.85 -2.73
CA VAL A 98 -6.79 -12.91 -3.25
C VAL A 98 -7.61 -13.58 -4.34
N ASN A 99 -8.90 -13.24 -4.42
CA ASN A 99 -9.76 -13.64 -5.53
C ASN A 99 -9.60 -12.68 -6.73
N LEU A 100 -10.29 -12.96 -7.83
CA LEU A 100 -10.21 -12.16 -9.06
C LEU A 100 -10.53 -10.67 -8.82
N GLN A 101 -11.60 -10.37 -8.08
CA GLN A 101 -12.00 -8.98 -7.79
C GLN A 101 -10.91 -8.23 -7.02
N GLN A 102 -10.35 -8.86 -5.99
CA GLN A 102 -9.26 -8.29 -5.19
C GLN A 102 -7.97 -8.12 -6.02
N TYR A 103 -7.66 -9.09 -6.87
CA TYR A 103 -6.53 -9.02 -7.80
C TYR A 103 -6.69 -7.85 -8.78
N GLN A 104 -7.88 -7.69 -9.37
CA GLN A 104 -8.21 -6.56 -10.24
C GLN A 104 -8.10 -5.22 -9.52
N SER A 105 -8.55 -5.12 -8.26
CA SER A 105 -8.39 -3.90 -7.45
C SER A 105 -6.92 -3.50 -7.29
N ILE A 106 -6.03 -4.46 -7.02
CA ILE A 106 -4.58 -4.18 -6.96
C ILE A 106 -4.05 -3.77 -8.35
N ALA A 107 -4.44 -4.50 -9.40
CA ALA A 107 -3.98 -4.25 -10.77
C ALA A 107 -4.37 -2.85 -11.27
N LYS A 108 -5.60 -2.39 -11.00
CA LYS A 108 -6.07 -1.03 -11.35
C LYS A 108 -5.20 0.08 -10.78
N ILE A 109 -4.67 -0.13 -9.58
CA ILE A 109 -3.79 0.83 -8.89
C ILE A 109 -2.36 0.75 -9.45
N ILE A 110 -1.85 -0.45 -9.70
CA ILE A 110 -0.45 -0.70 -10.06
C ILE A 110 -0.14 -0.55 -11.56
N GLN A 111 -1.13 -0.78 -12.41
CA GLN A 111 -0.98 -0.65 -13.86
C GLN A 111 -1.29 0.78 -14.30
N ASN A 112 -0.40 1.37 -15.09
CA ASN A 112 -0.62 2.67 -15.70
C ASN A 112 -1.87 2.62 -16.61
N GLU A 113 -1.89 1.62 -17.49
CA GLU A 113 -2.98 1.30 -18.40
C GLU A 113 -3.63 -0.02 -17.96
N TYR A 114 -4.70 0.09 -17.18
CA TYR A 114 -5.44 -1.09 -16.73
C TYR A 114 -6.28 -1.65 -17.89
N ASN A 115 -6.12 -2.94 -18.16
CA ASN A 115 -6.96 -3.69 -19.08
C ASN A 115 -7.59 -4.88 -18.33
N GLU A 116 -8.92 -4.91 -18.30
CA GLU A 116 -9.67 -5.90 -17.53
C GLU A 116 -9.50 -7.32 -18.09
N ASP A 117 -9.57 -7.49 -19.41
CA ASP A 117 -9.47 -8.79 -20.06
C ASP A 117 -8.08 -9.40 -19.91
N ILE A 118 -7.03 -8.61 -20.10
CA ILE A 118 -5.64 -9.04 -19.88
C ILE A 118 -5.43 -9.40 -18.41
N THR A 119 -5.95 -8.60 -17.48
CA THR A 119 -5.82 -8.86 -16.04
C THR A 119 -6.54 -10.14 -15.64
N LYS A 120 -7.74 -10.38 -16.19
CA LYS A 120 -8.52 -11.60 -15.96
C LYS A 120 -7.81 -12.83 -16.52
N SER A 121 -7.31 -12.75 -17.76
CA SER A 121 -6.53 -13.84 -18.37
C SER A 121 -5.27 -14.15 -17.55
N ASN A 122 -4.56 -13.12 -17.07
CA ASN A 122 -3.41 -13.31 -16.18
C ASN A 122 -3.80 -14.00 -14.87
N PHE A 123 -4.93 -13.64 -14.26
CA PHE A 123 -5.42 -14.30 -13.06
C PHE A 123 -5.72 -15.78 -13.31
N GLU A 124 -6.41 -16.09 -14.40
CA GLU A 124 -6.76 -17.48 -14.79
C GLU A 124 -5.49 -18.32 -15.02
N ASN A 125 -4.45 -17.75 -15.63
CA ASN A 125 -3.16 -18.40 -15.79
C ASN A 125 -2.45 -18.67 -14.47
N LEU A 126 -2.62 -17.80 -13.46
CA LEU A 126 -2.03 -18.01 -12.12
C LEU A 126 -2.84 -18.99 -11.27
N ASP A 127 -4.15 -19.10 -11.50
CA ASP A 127 -5.05 -20.05 -10.82
C ASP A 127 -5.21 -21.35 -11.62
N GLU A 128 -4.08 -22.00 -11.96
CA GLU A 128 -4.05 -23.22 -12.77
C GLU A 128 -4.96 -24.33 -12.23
N ASN A 129 -5.13 -24.39 -10.91
CA ASN A 129 -5.96 -25.37 -10.21
C ASN A 129 -7.43 -24.94 -10.04
N LYS A 130 -7.84 -23.81 -10.63
CA LYS A 130 -9.21 -23.27 -10.60
C LYS A 130 -9.80 -23.15 -9.19
N THR A 131 -8.98 -22.70 -8.24
CA THR A 131 -9.39 -22.51 -6.84
C THR A 131 -10.15 -21.20 -6.61
N GLY A 132 -10.21 -20.34 -7.62
CA GLY A 132 -10.74 -18.98 -7.55
C GLY A 132 -9.84 -18.01 -6.78
N LYS A 133 -8.58 -18.38 -6.52
CA LYS A 133 -7.67 -17.63 -5.66
C LYS A 133 -6.21 -17.73 -6.10
N VAL A 134 -5.50 -16.61 -6.05
CA VAL A 134 -4.04 -16.54 -6.27
C VAL A 134 -3.31 -16.13 -5.00
N THR A 135 -2.10 -16.63 -4.82
CA THR A 135 -1.28 -16.44 -3.60
C THR A 135 -0.50 -15.12 -3.62
N TYR A 136 -0.09 -14.64 -2.44
CA TYR A 136 0.76 -13.46 -2.31
C TYR A 136 2.01 -13.47 -3.23
N PRO A 137 2.80 -14.57 -3.32
CA PRO A 137 3.93 -14.62 -4.23
C PRO A 137 3.57 -14.51 -5.72
N GLN A 138 2.44 -15.09 -6.12
CA GLN A 138 1.95 -14.97 -7.50
C GLN A 138 1.57 -13.52 -7.82
N VAL A 139 0.91 -12.82 -6.89
CA VAL A 139 0.56 -11.39 -7.03
C VAL A 139 1.83 -10.52 -7.09
N ALA A 140 2.78 -10.78 -6.20
CA ALA A 140 4.05 -10.05 -6.12
C ALA A 140 4.83 -10.13 -7.44
N LEU A 141 4.95 -11.34 -8.00
CA LEU A 141 5.65 -11.54 -9.25
C LEU A 141 4.88 -10.94 -10.43
N SER A 142 3.58 -11.21 -10.54
CA SER A 142 2.77 -10.81 -11.70
C SER A 142 2.55 -9.30 -11.80
N LEU A 143 2.19 -8.62 -10.71
CA LEU A 143 1.83 -7.20 -10.76
C LEU A 143 3.02 -6.26 -10.47
N PHE A 144 3.94 -6.69 -9.60
CA PHE A 144 5.05 -5.87 -9.12
C PHE A 144 6.41 -6.30 -9.68
N GLY A 145 6.54 -7.51 -10.26
CA GLY A 145 7.83 -8.04 -10.69
C GLY A 145 8.76 -8.39 -9.52
N ILE A 146 8.20 -8.66 -8.33
CA ILE A 146 8.96 -8.90 -7.09
C ILE A 146 8.89 -10.39 -6.75
N HIS A 147 10.06 -11.02 -6.58
CA HIS A 147 10.15 -12.37 -6.03
C HIS A 147 10.05 -12.34 -4.51
N VAL A 148 9.10 -13.10 -3.96
CA VAL A 148 8.93 -13.30 -2.51
C VAL A 148 8.82 -14.79 -2.19
N SER A 149 9.18 -15.18 -0.97
CA SER A 149 9.14 -16.58 -0.54
C SER A 149 7.70 -17.07 -0.37
N GLN A 150 7.45 -18.34 -0.71
CA GLN A 150 6.15 -19.01 -0.48
C GLN A 150 5.75 -19.07 1.00
N LYS A 151 6.75 -18.98 1.90
CA LYS A 151 6.53 -18.97 3.36
C LYS A 151 6.29 -17.56 3.91
N GLU A 152 6.55 -16.52 3.13
CA GLU A 152 6.36 -15.13 3.55
C GLU A 152 4.89 -14.89 3.88
N ASN A 153 4.63 -14.23 5.01
CA ASN A 153 3.28 -13.89 5.42
C ASN A 153 3.09 -12.38 5.35
N PRO A 154 2.39 -11.86 4.32
CA PRO A 154 2.25 -10.42 4.14
C PRO A 154 1.58 -9.74 5.32
N PHE A 155 0.88 -10.44 6.22
CA PHE A 155 0.23 -9.87 7.40
C PHE A 155 1.10 -9.84 8.66
N LYS A 156 2.30 -10.44 8.62
CA LYS A 156 3.26 -10.46 9.72
C LYS A 156 4.56 -9.71 9.41
N GLU A 157 4.84 -9.46 8.13
CA GLU A 157 5.98 -8.64 7.71
C GLU A 157 5.89 -7.22 8.30
N ILE A 158 7.04 -6.61 8.57
CA ILE A 158 7.10 -5.18 8.91
C ILE A 158 7.08 -4.40 7.58
N ILE A 159 6.31 -3.32 7.52
CA ILE A 159 6.30 -2.45 6.32
C ILE A 159 7.43 -1.44 6.51
N GLU A 160 8.52 -1.62 5.77
CA GLU A 160 9.67 -0.72 5.80
C GLU A 160 10.09 -0.35 4.38
N VAL A 161 10.62 0.86 4.23
CA VAL A 161 11.35 1.29 3.03
C VAL A 161 12.79 1.54 3.45
N ARG A 162 13.75 0.99 2.71
CA ARG A 162 15.17 1.35 2.86
C ARG A 162 15.36 2.75 2.30
N SER A 163 15.07 3.77 3.11
CA SER A 163 15.28 5.17 2.77
C SER A 163 16.63 5.64 3.35
N PRO A 164 17.48 6.37 2.60
CA PRO A 164 18.64 7.04 3.19
C PRO A 164 18.24 8.11 4.22
N HIS A 165 16.96 8.49 4.26
CA HIS A 165 16.35 9.39 5.23
C HIS A 165 15.73 8.66 6.43
N THR A 166 16.06 7.38 6.66
CA THR A 166 15.64 6.66 7.88
C THR A 166 16.15 7.31 9.18
N GLY A 167 17.13 8.21 9.09
CA GLY A 167 17.57 9.10 10.18
C GLY A 167 16.85 10.44 10.28
N CYS A 168 15.93 10.77 9.36
CA CYS A 168 14.95 11.84 9.60
C CYS A 168 13.96 11.29 10.63
N CYS A 169 14.29 11.48 11.90
CA CYS A 169 13.29 11.44 12.94
C CYS A 169 12.14 12.35 12.48
N LEU A 170 10.90 11.84 12.56
CA LEU A 170 9.78 12.74 12.78
C LEU A 170 10.14 13.41 14.11
N LEU A 171 10.82 14.56 14.05
CA LEU A 171 11.10 15.37 15.23
C LEU A 171 9.74 15.94 15.62
N LEU A 172 9.10 15.18 16.52
CA LEU A 172 7.95 15.57 17.32
C LEU A 172 8.36 16.68 18.29
#